data_AF-A0A917NK56-F1
#
_entry.id   AF-A0A917NK56-F1
#
_cell.length_a   1.000
_cell.length_b   1.000
_cell.length_c   1.000
_cell.angle_alpha   90.00
_cell.angle_beta   90.00
_cell.angle_gamma   90.00
#
_symmetry.space_group_name_H-M   'P 1'
#
loop_
_entity.id
_entity.type
_entity.pdbx_description
1 polymer ?
#
loop_
_entity_poly.entity_id
_entity_poly.type
_entity_poly.pdbx_seq_one_letter_code
_entity_poly.pdbx_strand_id
1 'polypeptide(L)'
;MLLGSLCGSAAQIAGILLFSHLSDRLGRTRVMLGGGIFLAVYAFPMFWLLNTANPALIVLAMTFGYAGSAAVFGPMAAFCAELFTTNVRYTGVSLGYQGGSVLGGGLSPLLATSLLTLSGGASWPIAAYLVVGALITVTCLIITGDPTRWAREPEPAPA
;
A
#
# COMPACT_ATOMS: atom_id res chain seq x y z
N MET A 1 13.72 -6.99 16.32
CA MET A 1 13.39 -6.04 15.23
C MET A 1 13.94 -6.50 13.88
N LEU A 2 15.25 -6.70 13.70
CA LEU A 2 15.83 -7.14 12.41
C LEU A 2 15.25 -8.47 11.88
N LEU A 3 15.07 -9.47 12.74
CA LEU A 3 14.42 -10.74 12.37
C LEU A 3 12.99 -10.55 11.87
N GLY A 4 12.22 -9.64 12.49
CA GLY A 4 10.84 -9.35 12.10
C GLY A 4 10.75 -8.74 10.70
N SER A 5 11.62 -7.78 10.40
CA SER A 5 11.72 -7.20 9.05
C SER A 5 12.22 -8.20 8.01
N LEU A 6 13.15 -9.10 8.37
CA LEU A 6 13.66 -10.13 7.44
C LEU A 6 12.56 -11.15 7.08
N CYS A 7 11.90 -11.72 8.09
CA CYS A 7 10.79 -12.64 7.89
C CYS A 7 9.63 -11.98 7.15
N GLY A 8 9.31 -10.72 7.49
CA GLY A 8 8.28 -9.95 6.82
C GLY A 8 8.58 -9.68 5.36
N SER A 9 9.80 -9.26 5.02
CA SER A 9 10.19 -9.06 3.62
C SER A 9 10.16 -10.36 2.82
N ALA A 10 10.60 -11.49 3.40
CA ALA A 10 10.49 -12.80 2.75
C ALA A 10 9.03 -13.19 2.47
N ALA A 11 8.14 -12.99 3.45
CA ALA A 11 6.70 -13.21 3.28
C ALA A 11 6.09 -12.25 2.25
N GLN A 12 6.55 -11.01 2.21
CA GLN A 12 6.10 -10.01 1.24
C GLN A 12 6.48 -10.41 -0.19
N ILE A 13 7.70 -10.93 -0.43
CA ILE A 13 8.11 -11.41 -1.76
C ILE A 13 7.15 -12.49 -2.26
N ALA A 14 6.86 -13.50 -1.42
CA ALA A 14 5.91 -14.55 -1.76
C ALA A 14 4.49 -13.99 -1.97
N GLY A 15 4.07 -13.06 -1.12
CA GLY A 15 2.79 -12.38 -1.20
C GLY A 15 2.63 -11.58 -2.49
N ILE A 16 3.66 -10.84 -2.92
CA ILE A 16 3.64 -10.03 -4.15
C ILE A 16 3.35 -10.95 -5.33
N LEU A 17 4.08 -12.05 -5.47
CA LEU A 17 3.85 -13.00 -6.57
C LEU A 17 2.42 -13.56 -6.57
N LEU A 18 1.92 -13.94 -5.39
CA LEU A 18 0.59 -14.51 -5.23
C LEU A 18 -0.51 -13.49 -5.55
N PHE A 19 -0.41 -12.27 -5.01
CA PHE A 19 -1.40 -11.21 -5.22
C PHE A 19 -1.32 -10.60 -6.60
N SER A 20 -0.14 -10.51 -7.22
CA SER A 20 0.00 -10.12 -8.63
C SER A 20 -0.73 -11.11 -9.53
N HIS A 21 -0.49 -12.42 -9.37
CA HIS A 21 -1.22 -13.45 -10.13
C HIS A 21 -2.73 -13.42 -9.85
N LEU A 22 -3.14 -13.22 -8.59
CA LEU A 22 -4.55 -13.11 -8.23
C LEU A 22 -5.21 -11.87 -8.86
N SER A 23 -4.47 -10.76 -8.96
CA SER A 23 -4.96 -9.51 -9.53
C SER A 23 -5.26 -9.62 -11.02
N ASP A 24 -4.48 -10.42 -11.74
CA ASP A 24 -4.72 -10.67 -13.17
C ASP A 24 -6.01 -11.46 -13.41
N ARG A 25 -6.49 -12.21 -12.40
CA ARG A 25 -7.74 -13.00 -12.49
C ARG A 25 -8.97 -12.26 -11.96
N LEU A 26 -8.85 -11.59 -10.82
CA LEU A 26 -10.00 -10.97 -10.13
C LEU A 26 -10.23 -9.49 -10.52
N GLY A 27 -9.23 -8.86 -11.14
CA GLY A 27 -9.19 -7.42 -11.39
C GLY A 27 -8.29 -6.72 -10.38
N ARG A 28 -7.46 -5.79 -10.86
CA ARG A 28 -6.39 -5.16 -10.06
C ARG A 28 -6.94 -4.30 -8.95
N THR A 29 -7.94 -3.49 -9.29
CA THR A 29 -8.59 -2.59 -8.33
C THR A 29 -9.20 -3.36 -7.16
N ARG A 30 -9.80 -4.53 -7.42
CA ARG A 30 -10.44 -5.34 -6.36
C ARG A 30 -9.43 -5.91 -5.37
N VAL A 31 -8.31 -6.41 -5.86
CA VAL A 31 -7.23 -6.94 -5.00
C VAL A 31 -6.60 -5.81 -4.18
N MET A 32 -6.34 -4.66 -4.80
CA MET A 32 -5.80 -3.48 -4.11
C MET A 32 -6.77 -2.92 -3.06
N LEU A 33 -8.09 -2.91 -3.34
CA LEU A 33 -9.11 -2.51 -2.38
C LEU A 33 -9.13 -3.44 -1.15
N GLY A 34 -9.06 -4.76 -1.38
CA GLY A 34 -8.94 -5.74 -0.31
C GLY A 34 -7.71 -5.50 0.58
N GLY A 35 -6.57 -5.23 -0.05
CA GLY A 35 -5.33 -4.87 0.65
C GLY A 35 -5.44 -3.54 1.42
N GLY A 36 -6.07 -2.53 0.85
CA GLY A 36 -6.29 -1.23 1.51
C GLY A 36 -7.19 -1.35 2.75
N ILE A 37 -8.30 -2.09 2.64
CA ILE A 37 -9.20 -2.38 3.77
C ILE A 37 -8.46 -3.18 4.84
N PHE A 38 -7.68 -4.20 4.44
CA PHE A 38 -6.85 -4.96 5.36
C PHE A 38 -5.90 -4.05 6.13
N LEU A 39 -5.18 -3.15 5.47
CA LEU A 39 -4.25 -2.22 6.12
C LEU A 39 -4.97 -1.28 7.10
N ALA A 40 -6.16 -0.78 6.73
CA ALA A 40 -6.98 0.06 7.62
C ALA A 40 -7.38 -0.68 8.91
N VAL A 41 -7.83 -1.92 8.78
CA VAL A 41 -8.26 -2.73 9.93
C VAL A 41 -7.05 -3.19 10.75
N TYR A 42 -5.96 -3.60 10.09
CA TYR A 42 -4.79 -4.21 10.71
C TYR A 42 -3.88 -3.20 11.42
N ALA A 43 -4.01 -1.90 11.12
CA ALA A 43 -3.25 -0.84 11.81
C ALA A 43 -3.37 -0.91 13.33
N PHE A 44 -4.59 -1.07 13.88
CA PHE A 44 -4.81 -1.13 15.33
C PHE A 44 -4.24 -2.42 15.98
N PRO A 45 -4.55 -3.64 15.48
CA PRO A 45 -3.95 -4.88 15.96
C PRO A 45 -2.42 -4.84 15.95
N MET A 46 -1.81 -4.28 14.90
CA MET A 46 -0.36 -4.15 14.80
C MET A 46 0.21 -3.35 15.98
N PHE A 47 -0.36 -2.19 16.31
CA PHE A 47 0.12 -1.38 17.44
C PHE A 47 -0.17 -2.02 18.80
N TRP A 48 -1.25 -2.78 18.96
CA TRP A 48 -1.48 -3.57 20.19
C TRP A 48 -0.44 -4.66 20.39
N LEU A 49 -0.10 -5.40 19.33
CA LEU A 49 0.96 -6.41 19.36
C LEU A 49 2.33 -5.78 19.64
N LEU A 50 2.61 -4.60 19.07
CA LEU A 50 3.82 -3.83 19.36
C LEU A 50 3.91 -3.42 20.84
N ASN A 51 2.81 -2.95 21.42
CA ASN A 51 2.76 -2.53 22.82
C ASN A 51 2.94 -3.68 23.82
N THR A 52 2.82 -4.94 23.39
CA THR A 52 3.03 -6.11 24.25
C THR A 52 4.51 -6.30 24.63
N ALA A 53 5.45 -5.64 23.94
CA ALA A 53 6.89 -5.74 24.15
C ALA A 53 7.49 -7.17 24.05
N ASN A 54 6.70 -8.15 23.61
CA ASN A 54 7.15 -9.52 23.40
C ASN A 54 7.76 -9.65 21.99
N PRO A 55 9.04 -10.02 21.87
CA PRO A 55 9.74 -10.04 20.58
C PRO A 55 9.12 -11.02 19.57
N ALA A 56 8.57 -12.15 20.02
CA ALA A 56 7.97 -13.14 19.12
C ALA A 56 6.66 -12.63 18.50
N LEU A 57 5.82 -11.98 19.31
CA LEU A 57 4.56 -11.37 18.85
C LEU A 57 4.81 -10.21 17.89
N ILE A 58 5.85 -9.42 18.15
CA ILE A 58 6.25 -8.32 17.26
C ILE A 58 6.71 -8.84 15.91
N VAL A 59 7.52 -9.91 15.89
CA VAL A 59 7.98 -10.56 14.64
C VAL A 59 6.80 -11.07 13.84
N LEU A 60 5.83 -11.73 14.49
CA LEU A 60 4.61 -12.21 13.85
C LEU A 60 3.79 -11.04 13.30
N ALA A 61 3.59 -9.97 14.08
CA ALA A 61 2.83 -8.80 13.70
C ALA A 61 3.42 -8.11 12.45
N MET A 62 4.74 -7.93 12.43
CA MET A 62 5.46 -7.41 11.27
C MET A 62 5.31 -8.33 10.06
N THR A 63 5.52 -9.63 10.25
CA THR A 63 5.46 -10.59 9.14
C THR A 63 4.09 -10.59 8.46
N PHE A 64 3.02 -10.61 9.26
CA PHE A 64 1.66 -10.60 8.76
C PHE A 64 1.28 -9.24 8.14
N GLY A 65 1.74 -8.13 8.71
CA GLY A 65 1.55 -6.80 8.12
C GLY A 65 2.22 -6.65 6.75
N TYR A 66 3.45 -7.14 6.62
CA TYR A 66 4.18 -7.15 5.34
C TYR A 66 3.49 -8.05 4.31
N ALA A 67 3.06 -9.25 4.71
CA ALA A 67 2.33 -10.17 3.84
C ALA A 67 1.02 -9.55 3.32
N GLY A 68 0.24 -8.90 4.19
CA GLY A 68 -1.00 -8.25 3.78
C GLY A 68 -0.79 -7.00 2.92
N SER A 69 0.28 -6.24 3.18
CA SER A 69 0.66 -5.10 2.33
C SER A 69 0.98 -5.51 0.88
N ALA A 70 1.41 -6.76 0.68
CA ALA A 70 1.72 -7.29 -0.65
C ALA A 70 0.51 -7.28 -1.60
N ALA A 71 -0.72 -7.31 -1.07
CA ALA A 71 -1.93 -7.19 -1.88
C ALA A 71 -2.07 -5.82 -2.56
N VAL A 72 -1.47 -4.77 -1.98
CA VAL A 72 -1.42 -3.43 -2.58
C VAL A 72 -0.18 -3.29 -3.46
N PHE A 73 0.99 -3.70 -2.97
CA PHE A 73 2.27 -3.53 -3.67
C PHE A 73 2.41 -4.41 -4.93
N GLY A 74 1.91 -5.64 -4.90
CA GLY A 74 2.01 -6.59 -6.02
C GLY A 74 1.39 -6.08 -7.33
N PRO A 75 0.11 -5.71 -7.35
CA PRO A 75 -0.55 -5.18 -8.56
C PRO A 75 -0.21 -3.72 -8.88
N MET A 76 0.42 -2.96 -7.97
CA MET A 76 0.62 -1.50 -8.11
C MET A 76 1.30 -1.09 -9.41
N ALA A 77 2.44 -1.71 -9.75
CA ALA A 77 3.22 -1.31 -10.93
C ALA A 77 2.41 -1.51 -12.22
N ALA A 78 1.64 -2.59 -12.27
CA ALA A 78 0.85 -2.96 -13.41
C ALA A 78 -0.42 -2.06 -13.50
N PHE A 79 -1.07 -1.78 -12.37
CA PHE A 79 -2.18 -0.83 -12.27
C PHE A 79 -1.78 0.57 -12.77
N CYS A 80 -0.62 1.09 -12.32
CA CYS A 80 -0.10 2.37 -12.77
C CYS A 80 0.20 2.39 -14.28
N ALA A 81 0.74 1.29 -14.83
CA ALA A 81 0.99 1.18 -16.27
C ALA A 81 -0.31 1.20 -17.10
N GLU A 82 -1.39 0.59 -16.60
CA GLU A 82 -2.69 0.60 -17.29
C GLU A 82 -3.42 1.93 -17.22
N LEU A 83 -3.10 2.78 -16.24
CA LEU A 83 -3.77 4.05 -16.03
C LEU A 83 -3.41 5.10 -17.10
N PHE A 84 -2.27 4.95 -17.77
CA PHE A 84 -1.74 5.93 -18.71
C PHE A 84 -1.54 5.35 -20.12
N THR A 85 -1.83 6.15 -21.14
CA THR A 85 -1.57 5.82 -22.54
C THR A 85 -0.07 5.69 -22.81
N THR A 86 0.29 4.90 -23.81
CA THR A 86 1.68 4.50 -24.14
C THR A 86 2.65 5.67 -24.23
N ASN A 87 2.21 6.78 -24.82
CA ASN A 87 3.03 7.96 -25.10
C ASN A 87 3.38 8.80 -23.85
N VAL A 88 2.62 8.67 -22.75
CA VAL A 88 2.86 9.42 -21.50
C VAL A 88 3.07 8.52 -20.28
N ARG A 89 3.05 7.20 -20.46
CA ARG A 89 3.09 6.22 -19.38
C ARG A 89 4.29 6.39 -18.46
N TYR A 90 5.49 6.51 -19.02
CA TYR A 90 6.71 6.63 -18.21
C TYR A 90 6.70 7.92 -17.37
N THR A 91 6.40 9.05 -18.00
CA THR A 91 6.36 10.35 -17.33
C THR A 91 5.22 10.43 -16.30
N GLY A 92 4.02 9.95 -16.64
CA GLY A 92 2.87 9.94 -15.75
C GLY A 92 3.07 9.08 -14.51
N VAL A 93 3.59 7.85 -14.69
CA VAL A 93 3.91 6.96 -13.57
C VAL A 93 5.02 7.55 -12.70
N SER A 94 6.08 8.11 -13.30
CA SER A 94 7.18 8.74 -12.55
C SER A 94 6.70 9.95 -11.74
N LEU A 95 5.92 10.85 -12.34
CA LEU A 95 5.34 12.01 -11.64
C LEU A 95 4.44 11.58 -10.48
N GLY A 96 3.58 10.57 -10.69
CA GLY A 96 2.73 10.01 -9.65
C GLY A 96 3.54 9.41 -8.50
N TYR A 97 4.58 8.63 -8.82
CA TYR A 97 5.45 8.01 -7.83
C TYR A 97 6.24 9.04 -7.02
N GLN A 98 6.81 10.06 -7.68
CA GLN A 98 7.59 11.10 -7.00
C GLN A 98 6.70 12.02 -6.16
N GLY A 99 5.52 12.41 -6.67
CA GLY A 99 4.55 13.18 -5.89
C GLY A 99 4.06 12.40 -4.67
N GLY A 100 3.72 11.13 -4.87
CA GLY A 100 3.30 10.22 -3.80
C GLY A 100 4.41 9.95 -2.78
N SER A 101 5.67 9.80 -3.22
CA SER A 101 6.80 9.52 -2.32
C SER A 101 7.18 10.73 -1.46
N VAL A 102 7.06 11.94 -1.99
CA VAL A 102 7.30 13.17 -1.21
C VAL A 102 6.25 13.31 -0.10
N LEU A 103 4.97 13.18 -0.45
CA LEU A 103 3.87 13.35 0.51
C LEU A 103 3.76 12.16 1.47
N GLY A 104 3.71 10.94 0.93
CA GLY A 104 3.49 9.72 1.70
C GLY A 104 4.77 9.16 2.32
N GLY A 105 5.92 9.25 1.65
CA GLY A 105 7.19 8.74 2.18
C GLY A 105 7.91 9.75 3.06
N GLY A 106 8.06 10.98 2.58
CA GLY A 106 8.84 12.02 3.26
C GLY A 106 8.17 12.61 4.50
N LEU A 107 6.87 12.94 4.43
CA LEU A 107 6.16 13.59 5.55
C LEU A 107 5.68 12.60 6.62
N SER A 108 5.53 11.31 6.28
CA SER A 108 4.98 10.30 7.20
C SER A 108 5.75 10.16 8.51
N PRO A 109 7.10 10.04 8.53
CA PRO A 109 7.85 9.93 9.79
C PRO A 109 7.71 11.18 10.66
N LEU A 110 7.65 12.37 10.03
CA LEU A 110 7.51 13.65 10.74
C LEU A 110 6.13 13.76 11.40
N LEU A 111 5.06 13.41 10.67
CA LEU A 111 3.70 13.35 11.21
C LEU A 111 3.55 12.27 12.28
N ALA A 112 4.11 11.08 12.07
CA ALA A 112 4.06 10.00 13.06
C ALA A 112 4.78 10.40 14.36
N THR A 113 5.94 11.04 14.25
CA THR A 113 6.73 11.48 15.42
C THR A 113 6.05 12.65 16.14
N SER A 114 5.47 13.61 15.42
CA SER A 114 4.74 14.72 16.03
C SER A 114 3.49 14.22 16.76
N LEU A 115 2.72 13.32 16.15
CA LEU A 115 1.55 12.68 16.76
C LEU A 115 1.93 11.86 18.01
N LEU A 116 3.06 11.15 17.98
CA LEU A 116 3.55 10.40 19.13
C LEU A 116 3.92 11.33 20.29
N THR A 117 4.59 12.44 20.00
CA THR A 117 4.99 13.44 21.00
C THR A 117 3.78 14.14 21.61
N LEU A 118 2.81 14.54 20.78
CA LEU A 118 1.59 15.24 21.21
C LEU A 118 0.67 14.36 22.06
N SER A 119 0.71 13.05 21.88
CA SER A 119 -0.12 12.09 22.62
C SER A 119 0.53 11.53 23.88
N GLY A 120 1.70 12.05 24.28
CA GLY A 120 2.42 11.60 25.47
C GLY A 120 2.96 10.17 25.36
N GLY A 121 3.25 9.70 24.14
CA GLY A 121 3.76 8.36 23.89
C GLY A 121 2.70 7.30 23.57
N ALA A 122 1.43 7.68 23.42
CA ALA A 122 0.39 6.73 23.04
C ALA A 122 0.48 6.36 21.55
N SER A 123 0.38 5.07 21.22
CA SER A 123 0.55 4.55 19.84
C SER A 123 -0.70 4.66 18.97
N TRP A 124 -1.88 4.94 19.57
CA TRP A 124 -3.17 4.98 18.87
C TRP A 124 -3.30 6.08 17.80
N PRO A 125 -2.72 7.29 17.94
CA PRO A 125 -2.82 8.33 16.91
C PRO A 125 -2.07 7.95 15.64
N ILE A 126 -0.98 7.19 15.77
CA ILE A 126 -0.24 6.67 14.61
C ILE A 126 -1.09 5.63 13.88
N ALA A 127 -1.77 4.74 14.61
CA ALA A 127 -2.73 3.81 14.00
C ALA A 127 -3.83 4.55 13.24
N ALA A 128 -4.41 5.60 13.84
CA ALA A 128 -5.43 6.43 13.20
C ALA A 128 -4.90 7.13 11.94
N TYR A 129 -3.67 7.65 11.98
CA TYR A 129 -3.00 8.23 10.80
C TYR A 129 -2.87 7.20 9.66
N LEU A 130 -2.45 5.97 9.95
CA LEU A 130 -2.38 4.90 8.95
C LEU A 130 -3.75 4.54 8.39
N VAL A 131 -4.79 4.51 9.23
CA VAL A 131 -6.18 4.26 8.79
C VAL A 131 -6.64 5.37 7.83
N VAL A 132 -6.37 6.64 8.13
CA VAL A 132 -6.71 7.76 7.23
C VAL A 132 -6.00 7.60 5.89
N GLY A 133 -4.71 7.28 5.88
CA GLY A 133 -3.97 7.02 4.63
C GLY A 133 -4.53 5.83 3.83
N ALA A 134 -4.91 4.77 4.51
CA ALA A 134 -5.54 3.60 3.89
C ALA A 134 -6.93 3.95 3.28
N LEU A 135 -7.74 4.74 3.99
CA LEU A 135 -9.04 5.21 3.49
C LEU A 135 -8.90 6.13 2.28
N ILE A 136 -7.91 7.02 2.28
CA ILE A 136 -7.58 7.84 1.10
C ILE A 136 -7.24 6.94 -0.09
N THR A 137 -6.40 5.93 0.13
CA THR A 137 -6.03 4.96 -0.92
C THR A 137 -7.26 4.22 -1.45
N VAL A 138 -8.11 3.70 -0.57
CA VAL A 138 -9.36 3.01 -0.93
C VAL A 138 -10.29 3.93 -1.72
N THR A 139 -10.44 5.18 -1.28
CA THR A 139 -11.29 6.17 -1.97
C THR A 139 -10.76 6.48 -3.36
N CYS A 140 -9.45 6.70 -3.51
CA CYS A 140 -8.81 6.90 -4.81
C CYS A 140 -9.01 5.69 -5.74
N LEU A 141 -8.87 4.46 -5.23
CA LEU A 141 -9.09 3.24 -6.02
C LEU A 141 -10.54 3.11 -6.48
N ILE A 142 -11.52 3.47 -5.63
CA ILE A 142 -12.94 3.48 -6.01
C ILE A 142 -13.22 4.51 -7.11
N ILE A 143 -12.67 5.72 -6.97
CA ILE A 143 -12.84 6.80 -7.97
C ILE A 143 -12.20 6.42 -9.31
N THR A 144 -11.00 5.83 -9.25
CA THR A 144 -10.25 5.47 -10.46
C THR A 144 -10.90 4.30 -11.21
N GLY A 145 -11.44 3.32 -10.48
CA GLY A 145 -12.00 2.11 -11.06
C GLY A 145 -10.94 1.25 -11.77
N ASP A 146 -11.39 0.23 -12.52
CA ASP A 146 -10.48 -0.73 -13.15
C ASP A 146 -9.90 -0.20 -14.47
N PRO A 147 -8.57 0.01 -14.56
CA PRO A 147 -7.98 0.72 -15.68
C PRO A 147 -7.87 -0.11 -16.97
N THR A 148 -8.19 -1.41 -16.93
CA THR A 148 -8.29 -2.29 -18.11
C THR A 148 -9.21 -1.76 -19.22
N ARG A 149 -10.07 -0.77 -18.90
CA ARG A 149 -10.96 -0.08 -19.84
C ARG A 149 -10.22 0.84 -20.82
N TRP A 150 -9.16 1.51 -20.38
CA TRP A 150 -8.46 2.55 -21.17
C TRP A 150 -7.50 1.96 -22.21
N ALA A 151 -6.97 0.76 -21.96
CA ALA A 151 -6.08 0.05 -22.89
C ALA A 151 -6.78 -0.45 -24.17
N ARG A 152 -8.12 -0.34 -24.26
CA ARG A 152 -8.90 -0.76 -25.43
C ARG A 152 -9.25 0.36 -26.39
N GLU A 153 -8.94 1.62 -26.05
CA GLU A 153 -9.17 2.72 -26.99
C GLU A 153 -8.16 2.61 -28.13
N PRO A 154 -8.61 2.48 -29.40
CA PRO A 154 -7.69 2.39 -30.53
C PRO A 154 -6.87 3.66 -30.60
N GLU A 155 -5.55 3.52 -30.63
CA GLU A 155 -4.63 4.63 -30.80
C GLU A 155 -4.97 5.36 -32.12
N PRO A 156 -5.19 6.69 -32.10
CA PRO A 156 -5.44 7.42 -33.33
C PRO A 156 -4.25 7.21 -34.27
N ALA A 157 -4.55 6.83 -35.51
CA ALA A 157 -3.54 6.54 -36.51
C ALA A 157 -2.56 7.72 -36.63
N PRO A 158 -1.24 7.46 -36.75
CA PRO A 158 -0.28 8.54 -36.97
C PRO A 158 -0.70 9.31 -38.22
N ALA A 159 -0.79 10.64 -38.07
CA ALA A 159 -1.14 11.58 -39.14
C ALA A 159 -0.04 11.65 -40.21
#